data_AF-A0A7W0S263-F1
#
_entry.id   AF-A0A7W0S263-F1
#
_cell.length_a   1.000
_cell.length_b   1.000
_cell.length_c   1.000
_cell.angle_alpha   90.00
_cell.angle_beta   90.00
_cell.angle_gamma   90.00
#
_symmetry.space_group_name_H-M   'P 1'
#
loop_
_entity.id
_entity.type
_entity.pdbx_description
1 polymer ?
#
loop_
_entity_poly.entity_id
_entity_poly.type
_entity_poly.pdbx_seq_one_letter_code
_entity_poly.pdbx_strand_id
1 'polypeptide(L)'
;MAAAHWIDRDAGGKVVIVAPRPDSGEHAGASVAALENLARTLSIEWARHDVRATVLAPGPAVAQDVLDAFVAYLASPAGDYFSGCRFDLGGR
;
A
#
# COMPACT_ATOMS: atom_id res chain seq x y z
N MET A 1 18.06 -0.15 -6.49
CA MET A 1 16.62 -0.44 -6.25
C MET A 1 16.01 0.75 -5.53
N ALA A 2 14.82 1.23 -5.90
CA ALA A 2 14.25 2.49 -5.39
C ALA A 2 14.21 2.60 -3.86
N ALA A 3 13.95 1.50 -3.15
CA ALA A 3 13.94 1.46 -1.68
C ALA A 3 15.29 1.78 -1.02
N ALA A 4 16.41 1.35 -1.62
CA ALA A 4 17.74 1.64 -1.07
C ALA A 4 18.04 3.15 -1.06
N HIS A 5 17.60 3.87 -2.10
CA HIS A 5 17.78 5.33 -2.18
C HIS A 5 16.94 6.12 -1.16
N TRP A 6 15.88 5.55 -0.59
CA TRP A 6 15.09 6.21 0.45
C TRP A 6 15.69 5.99 1.83
N ILE A 7 16.17 4.76 2.08
CA ILE A 7 16.86 4.38 3.31
C ILE A 7 18.17 5.17 3.46
N ASP A 8 18.96 5.28 2.38
CA ASP A 8 20.28 5.94 2.42
C ASP A 8 20.19 7.47 2.57
N ARG A 9 19.02 8.08 2.35
CA ARG A 9 18.81 9.54 2.43
C ARG A 9 18.16 10.01 3.73
N ASP A 10 17.82 9.09 4.62
CA ASP A 10 17.21 9.35 5.93
C ASP A 10 15.97 10.27 5.84
N ALA A 11 15.26 10.23 4.70
CA ALA A 11 14.19 11.16 4.37
C ALA A 11 12.80 10.63 4.73
N GLY A 12 12.69 9.38 5.20
CA GLY A 12 11.43 8.70 5.40
C GLY A 12 10.64 8.50 4.11
N GLY A 13 9.37 8.11 4.23
CA GLY A 13 8.47 8.10 3.08
C GLY A 13 7.27 7.18 3.22
N LYS A 14 6.52 7.09 2.12
CA LYS A 14 5.29 6.30 2.05
C LYS A 14 5.28 5.45 0.78
N VAL A 15 4.93 4.18 0.95
CA VAL A 15 4.76 3.20 -0.12
C VAL A 15 3.30 2.80 -0.17
N VAL A 16 2.59 3.28 -1.18
CA VAL A 16 1.20 2.90 -1.43
C VAL A 16 1.19 1.84 -2.54
N ILE A 17 0.91 0.60 -2.17
CA ILE A 17 0.86 -0.53 -3.08
C ILE A 17 -0.57 -0.70 -3.56
N VAL A 18 -0.84 -0.39 -4.83
CA VAL A 18 -2.15 -0.66 -5.45
C VAL A 18 -2.19 -2.13 -5.87
N ALA A 19 -3.03 -2.92 -5.21
CA ALA A 19 -3.16 -4.34 -5.49
C ALA A 19 -4.05 -4.60 -6.72
N PRO A 20 -3.93 -5.79 -7.37
CA PRO A 20 -4.79 -6.16 -8.49
C PRO A 20 -6.27 -6.16 -8.10
N ARG A 21 -7.13 -5.85 -9.07
CA ARG A 21 -8.59 -6.01 -8.91
C ARG A 21 -8.94 -7.51 -8.89
N PRO A 22 -10.10 -7.89 -8.33
CA PRO A 22 -10.48 -9.31 -8.20
C PRO A 22 -10.59 -10.06 -9.54
N ASP A 23 -10.84 -9.34 -10.63
CA ASP A 23 -10.96 -9.83 -12.00
C ASP A 23 -9.63 -9.82 -12.79
N SER A 24 -8.52 -9.41 -12.16
CA SER A 24 -7.20 -9.29 -12.81
C SER A 24 -6.49 -10.64 -13.08
N GLY A 25 -7.20 -11.76 -12.95
CA GLY A 25 -6.69 -13.10 -13.24
C GLY A 25 -6.74 -14.07 -12.03
N GLU A 26 -6.39 -15.32 -12.29
CA GLU A 26 -6.52 -16.44 -11.33
C GLU A 26 -5.78 -16.22 -10.00
N HIS A 27 -4.69 -15.45 -10.03
CA HIS A 27 -3.85 -15.20 -8.85
C HIS A 27 -4.20 -13.90 -8.12
N ALA A 28 -5.19 -13.12 -8.55
CA ALA A 28 -5.47 -11.80 -7.97
C ALA A 28 -5.66 -11.85 -6.44
N GLY A 29 -6.43 -12.82 -5.93
CA GLY A 29 -6.63 -12.99 -4.49
C GLY A 29 -5.35 -13.36 -3.73
N ALA A 30 -4.55 -14.28 -4.29
CA ALA A 30 -3.26 -14.67 -3.71
C ALA A 30 -2.26 -13.51 -3.72
N SER A 31 -2.22 -12.72 -4.80
CA SER A 31 -1.40 -11.52 -4.91
C SER A 31 -1.78 -10.48 -3.86
N VAL A 32 -3.07 -10.22 -3.64
CA VAL A 32 -3.52 -9.30 -2.57
C VAL A 32 -3.03 -9.75 -1.20
N ALA A 33 -3.20 -11.04 -0.87
CA ALA A 33 -2.74 -11.60 0.41
C ALA A 33 -1.20 -11.53 0.55
N ALA A 34 -0.46 -11.81 -0.52
CA ALA A 34 0.99 -11.71 -0.54
C ALA A 34 1.47 -10.26 -0.32
N LEU A 35 0.81 -9.29 -0.98
CA LEU A 35 1.13 -7.86 -0.82
C LEU A 35 0.81 -7.37 0.59
N GLU A 36 -0.27 -7.85 1.21
CA GLU A 36 -0.58 -7.51 2.60
C GLU A 36 0.48 -8.04 3.57
N ASN A 37 0.90 -9.29 3.41
CA ASN A 37 1.98 -9.86 4.20
C ASN A 37 3.30 -9.08 3.98
N LEU A 38 3.60 -8.73 2.73
CA LEU A 38 4.75 -7.89 2.40
C LEU A 38 4.69 -6.55 3.15
N ALA A 39 3.56 -5.84 3.12
CA ALA A 39 3.42 -4.57 3.82
C ALA A 39 3.60 -4.72 5.34
N ARG A 40 3.06 -5.77 5.97
CA ARG A 40 3.27 -6.07 7.40
C ARG A 40 4.74 -6.31 7.75
N THR A 41 5.48 -7.00 6.90
CA THR A 41 6.91 -7.23 7.13
C THR A 41 7.70 -5.93 6.94
N LEU A 42 7.46 -5.20 5.85
CA LEU A 42 8.15 -3.95 5.56
C LEU A 42 7.88 -2.88 6.62
N SER A 43 6.67 -2.83 7.21
CA SER A 43 6.35 -1.85 8.25
C SER A 43 7.22 -2.01 9.50
N ILE A 44 7.62 -3.24 9.83
CA ILE A 44 8.52 -3.52 10.95
C ILE A 44 9.97 -3.23 10.53
N GLU A 45 10.41 -3.80 9.41
CA GLU A 45 11.79 -3.67 8.94
C GLU A 45 12.18 -2.21 8.67
N TRP A 46 11.25 -1.39 8.17
CA TRP A 46 11.54 -0.03 7.74
C TRP A 46 10.97 1.05 8.67
N ALA A 47 10.36 0.70 9.81
CA ALA A 47 9.93 1.66 10.83
C ALA A 47 11.07 2.57 11.28
N ARG A 48 12.27 2.00 11.48
CA ARG A 48 13.48 2.74 11.88
C ARG A 48 13.95 3.78 10.84
N HIS A 49 13.45 3.69 9.61
CA HIS A 49 13.76 4.60 8.51
C HIS A 49 12.62 5.56 8.21
N ASP A 50 11.61 5.65 9.08
CA ASP A 50 10.39 6.46 8.89
C ASP A 50 9.65 6.17 7.57
N VAL A 51 9.74 4.93 7.07
CA VAL A 51 9.03 4.48 5.87
C VAL A 51 7.79 3.69 6.27
N ARG A 52 6.63 4.12 5.76
CA ARG A 52 5.33 3.46 5.96
C ARG A 52 4.90 2.76 4.69
N ALA A 53 4.44 1.52 4.80
CA ALA A 53 3.96 0.74 3.66
C ALA A 53 2.50 0.34 3.86
N THR A 54 1.65 0.57 2.88
CA THR A 54 0.22 0.21 2.93
C THR A 54 -0.23 -0.41 1.62
N VAL A 55 -1.21 -1.31 1.67
CA VAL A 55 -1.83 -1.92 0.50
C VAL A 55 -3.22 -1.32 0.30
N LEU A 56 -3.53 -0.96 -0.95
CA LEU A 56 -4.85 -0.54 -1.38
C LEU A 56 -5.43 -1.59 -2.31
N ALA A 57 -6.46 -2.31 -1.85
CA ALA A 57 -7.13 -3.36 -2.60
C ALA A 57 -8.46 -2.84 -3.18
N PRO A 58 -8.52 -2.51 -4.47
CA PRO A 58 -9.74 -2.03 -5.10
C PRO A 58 -10.80 -3.14 -5.23
N GLY A 59 -12.05 -2.81 -4.91
CA GLY A 59 -13.21 -3.63 -5.28
C GLY A 59 -13.50 -3.59 -6.79
N PRO A 60 -14.35 -4.49 -7.31
CA PRO A 60 -14.64 -4.57 -8.74
C PRO A 60 -15.31 -3.30 -9.29
N ALA A 61 -16.13 -2.62 -8.49
CA ALA A 61 -16.89 -1.44 -8.90
C ALA A 61 -16.25 -0.10 -8.45
N VAL A 62 -15.07 -0.13 -7.84
CA VAL A 62 -14.42 1.10 -7.35
C VAL A 62 -13.92 1.93 -8.53
N ALA A 63 -14.46 3.14 -8.67
CA ALA A 63 -14.07 4.10 -9.70
C ALA A 63 -12.60 4.54 -9.53
N GLN A 64 -11.97 4.91 -10.65
CA GLN A 64 -10.53 5.28 -10.67
C GLN A 64 -10.26 6.59 -9.93
N ASP A 65 -11.15 7.57 -10.03
CA ASP A 65 -11.05 8.84 -9.30
C ASP A 65 -11.09 8.65 -7.78
N VAL A 66 -11.92 7.73 -7.28
CA VAL A 66 -11.94 7.33 -5.87
C VAL A 66 -10.62 6.66 -5.47
N LEU A 67 -10.09 5.79 -6.33
CA LEU A 67 -8.80 5.13 -6.10
C LEU A 67 -7.66 6.16 -6.02
N ASP A 68 -7.61 7.10 -6.98
CA ASP A 68 -6.61 8.16 -7.06
C ASP A 68 -6.68 9.08 -5.84
N ALA A 69 -7.90 9.48 -5.44
CA ALA A 69 -8.11 10.30 -4.26
C ALA A 69 -7.63 9.58 -2.98
N PHE A 70 -7.86 8.27 -2.88
CA PHE A 70 -7.42 7.49 -1.73
C PHE A 70 -5.91 7.29 -1.71
N VAL A 71 -5.28 7.08 -2.87
CA VAL A 71 -3.80 7.07 -3.00
C VAL A 71 -3.22 8.41 -2.57
N ALA A 72 -3.80 9.53 -3.04
CA ALA A 72 -3.38 10.87 -2.65
C ALA A 72 -3.54 11.10 -1.14
N TYR A 73 -4.65 10.65 -0.55
CA TYR A 73 -4.87 10.69 0.90
C TYR A 73 -3.79 9.92 1.66
N LEU A 74 -3.53 8.66 1.29
CA LEU A 74 -2.50 7.84 1.93
C LEU A 74 -1.11 8.44 1.76
N ALA A 75 -0.81 9.06 0.61
CA ALA A 75 0.47 9.74 0.36
C ALA A 75 0.59 11.09 1.09
N SER A 76 -0.50 11.70 1.54
CA SER A 76 -0.52 12.96 2.28
C SER A 76 -0.22 12.77 3.78
N PRO A 77 0.12 13.82 4.55
CA PRO A 77 0.30 13.72 6.00
C PRO A 77 -0.90 13.14 6.75
N ALA A 78 -2.12 13.27 6.20
CA ALA A 78 -3.32 12.70 6.81
C ALA A 78 -3.30 11.16 6.83
N GLY A 79 -2.46 10.52 6.02
CA GLY A 79 -2.25 9.08 5.98
C GLY A 79 -1.12 8.57 6.90
N ASP A 80 -0.42 9.43 7.63
CA ASP A 80 0.83 9.07 8.33
C ASP A 80 0.67 8.04 9.45
N TYR A 81 -0.56 7.84 9.95
CA TYR A 81 -0.88 6.85 10.96
C TYR A 81 -0.85 5.41 10.41
N PHE A 82 -0.98 5.23 9.10
CA PHE A 82 -1.17 3.91 8.51
C PHE A 82 0.15 3.30 8.03
N SER A 83 0.44 2.09 8.51
CA SER A 83 1.57 1.28 8.06
C SER A 83 1.28 -0.21 8.33
N GLY A 84 1.73 -1.08 7.44
CA GLY A 84 1.58 -2.53 7.51
C GLY A 84 0.17 -3.05 7.26
N CYS A 85 -0.77 -2.21 6.83
CA CYS A 85 -2.18 -2.60 6.69
C CYS A 85 -2.66 -2.62 5.23
N ARG A 86 -3.81 -3.28 5.03
CA ARG A 86 -4.57 -3.29 3.78
C ARG A 86 -5.86 -2.47 3.97
N PHE A 87 -6.18 -1.64 2.99
CA PHE A 87 -7.49 -1.02 2.81
C PHE A 87 -8.25 -1.78 1.72
N ASP A 88 -9.41 -2.36 2.06
CA ASP A 88 -10.30 -2.99 1.09
C ASP A 88 -11.40 -2.01 0.69
N LEU A 89 -11.35 -1.54 -0.56
CA LEU A 89 -12.34 -0.59 -1.09
C LEU A 89 -13.58 -1.30 -1.66
N GLY A 90 -13.71 -2.61 -1.50
CA GLY A 90 -14.84 -3.42 -1.95
C GLY A 90 -15.72 -3.99 -0.84
N GLY A 91 -15.40 -3.70 0.44
CA GLY A 91 -16.22 -4.12 1.58
C GLY A 91 -16.09 -5.59 1.98
N ARG A 92 -14.90 -6.19 1.83
CA ARG A 92 -14.59 -7.56 2.25
C ARG A 92 -13.63 -7.62 3.43
#